data_AF-A0A0J1FK64-F1
#
_entry.id   AF-A0A0J1FK64-F1
#
_cell.length_a   1.000
_cell.length_b   1.000
_cell.length_c   1.000
_cell.angle_alpha   90.00
_cell.angle_beta   90.00
_cell.angle_gamma   90.00
#
_symmetry.space_group_name_H-M   'P 1'
#
loop_
_entity.id
_entity.type
_entity.pdbx_description
1 polymer ?
#
loop_
_entity_poly.entity_id
_entity_poly.type
_entity_poly.pdbx_seq_one_letter_code
_entity_poly.pdbx_strand_id
1 'polypeptide(L)' 'MFRFMGFGLLGLGFLGMALHFILWILLIVFVVKVIRGHRNGYHVLSKRNDYALDILRERYAKGEIDVEEFNRRKEDLLR' A
#
# COMPACT_ATOMS: atom_id res chain seq x y z
N MET A 1 36.60 45.26 0.38
CA MET A 1 35.11 45.31 0.42
C MET A 1 34.44 44.13 -0.32
N PHE A 2 35.11 42.99 -0.53
CA PHE A 2 34.60 41.87 -1.38
C PHE A 2 34.24 40.57 -0.62
N ARG A 3 34.28 40.56 0.71
CA ARG A 3 34.19 39.31 1.50
C ARG A 3 32.75 38.88 1.85
N PHE A 4 31.74 39.71 1.56
CA PHE A 4 30.33 39.44 1.90
C PHE A 4 29.47 38.95 0.72
N MET A 5 29.99 38.98 -0.51
CA MET A 5 29.21 38.65 -1.72
C MET A 5 29.26 37.16 -2.12
N GLY A 6 30.02 36.33 -1.40
CA GLY A 6 30.08 34.88 -1.63
C GLY A 6 29.06 34.07 -0.82
N PHE A 7 28.61 34.60 0.32
CA PHE A 7 27.66 33.91 1.20
C PHE A 7 26.21 33.94 0.67
N GLY A 8 25.84 34.98 -0.08
CA GLY A 8 24.51 35.10 -0.69
C GLY A 8 24.27 34.11 -1.84
N LEU A 9 25.28 33.85 -2.67
CA LEU A 9 25.19 32.91 -3.79
C LEU A 9 25.16 31.44 -3.31
N LEU A 10 25.96 31.10 -2.30
CA LEU A 10 25.98 29.77 -1.69
C LEU A 10 24.67 29.46 -0.93
N GLY A 11 24.09 30.46 -0.25
CA GLY A 11 22.81 30.31 0.46
C GLY A 11 21.62 30.10 -0.48
N LEU A 12 21.57 30.83 -1.61
CA LEU A 12 20.53 30.66 -2.63
C LEU A 12 20.63 29.29 -3.33
N GLY A 13 21.84 28.79 -3.58
CA GLY A 13 22.05 27.45 -4.13
C GLY A 13 21.60 26.33 -3.19
N PHE A 14 21.86 26.47 -1.89
CA PHE A 14 21.43 25.51 -0.87
C PHE A 14 19.90 25.50 -0.70
N LEU A 15 19.27 26.68 -0.71
CA LEU A 15 17.81 26.82 -0.72
C LEU A 15 17.18 26.17 -1.96
N GLY A 16 17.77 26.36 -3.14
CA GLY A 16 17.32 25.71 -4.38
C GLY A 16 17.41 24.19 -4.32
N MET A 17 18.52 23.63 -3.83
CA MET A 17 18.65 22.18 -3.64
C MET A 17 17.66 21.65 -2.61
N ALA A 18 17.51 22.31 -1.47
CA ALA A 18 16.59 21.90 -0.42
C ALA A 18 15.14 21.86 -0.92
N LEU A 19 14.71 22.89 -1.65
CA LEU A 19 13.38 22.93 -2.29
C LEU A 19 13.19 21.79 -3.29
N HIS A 20 14.22 21.47 -4.09
CA HIS A 20 14.17 20.35 -5.02
C HIS A 20 13.97 19.01 -4.30
N PHE A 21 14.74 18.74 -3.24
CA PHE A 21 14.56 17.54 -2.43
C PHE A 21 13.20 17.49 -1.72
N ILE A 22 12.71 18.62 -1.21
CA ILE A 22 11.38 18.71 -0.60
C ILE A 22 10.30 18.33 -1.61
N LEU A 23 10.38 18.81 -2.84
CA LEU A 23 9.43 18.46 -3.90
C LEU A 23 9.45 16.95 -4.20
N TRP A 24 10.63 16.34 -4.28
CA TRP A 24 10.76 14.88 -4.46
C TRP A 24 10.20 14.08 -3.29
N ILE A 25 10.48 14.49 -2.04
CA ILE A 25 9.94 13.84 -0.85
C ILE A 25 8.40 13.94 -0.84
N LEU A 26 7.86 15.11 -1.17
CA LEU A 26 6.42 15.34 -1.21
C LEU A 26 5.76 14.50 -2.31
N LEU A 27 6.39 14.37 -3.48
CA LEU A 27 5.95 13.48 -4.56
C LEU A 27 5.89 12.02 -4.09
N ILE A 28 6.94 11.52 -3.44
CA ILE A 28 6.99 10.14 -2.93
C ILE A 28 5.89 9.93 -1.88
N VAL A 29 5.74 10.84 -0.92
CA VAL A 29 4.70 10.77 0.11
C VAL A 29 3.31 10.78 -0.51
N PHE A 30 3.07 11.62 -1.53
CA PHE A 30 1.80 11.68 -2.25
C PHE A 30 1.48 10.34 -2.93
N VAL A 31 2.43 9.78 -3.68
CA VAL A 31 2.29 8.47 -4.33
C VAL A 31 1.99 7.36 -3.31
N VAL A 32 2.76 7.30 -2.21
CA VAL A 32 2.55 6.31 -1.15
C VAL A 32 1.17 6.47 -0.51
N LYS A 33 0.70 7.70 -0.28
CA LYS A 33 -0.61 7.97 0.34
C LYS A 33 -1.76 7.60 -0.60
N VAL A 34 -1.63 7.83 -1.90
CA VAL A 34 -2.60 7.39 -2.92
C VAL A 34 -2.67 5.86 -2.99
N ILE A 35 -1.51 5.19 -3.08
CA ILE A 35 -1.45 3.72 -3.12
C ILE A 35 -2.00 3.10 -1.83
N ARG A 36 -1.63 3.65 -0.66
CA ARG A 36 -2.12 3.15 0.64
C ARG A 36 -3.61 3.46 0.86
N GLY A 37 -4.09 4.59 0.35
CA GLY A 37 -5.51 4.96 0.34
C GLY A 37 -6.35 3.99 -0.50
N HIS A 38 -5.84 3.52 -1.64
CA HIS A 38 -6.51 2.49 -2.43
C HIS A 38 -6.39 1.09 -1.83
N ARG A 39 -5.29 0.75 -1.14
CA ARG A 39 -5.15 -0.56 -0.48
C ARG A 39 -6.13 -0.79 0.68
N ASN A 40 -6.62 0.27 1.34
CA ASN A 40 -7.64 0.12 2.38
C ASN A 40 -9.02 -0.30 1.84
N GLY A 41 -9.29 -0.14 0.54
CA GLY A 41 -10.50 -0.69 -0.10
C GLY A 41 -10.38 -2.19 -0.43
N TYR A 42 -9.19 -2.65 -0.82
CA TYR A 42 -8.95 -4.05 -1.20
C TYR A 42 -8.65 -4.97 -0.01
N HIS A 43 -8.15 -4.44 1.11
CA HIS A 43 -7.91 -5.26 2.31
C HIS A 43 -9.19 -5.75 3.00
N VAL A 44 -10.33 -5.07 2.84
CA VAL A 44 -11.60 -5.53 3.43
C VAL A 44 -12.13 -6.75 2.68
N LEU A 45 -12.05 -6.75 1.35
CA LEU A 45 -12.43 -7.89 0.51
C LEU A 45 -11.48 -9.08 0.70
N SER A 46 -10.17 -8.85 0.67
CA SER A 46 -9.18 -9.91 0.87
C SER A 46 -9.31 -10.56 2.26
N LYS A 47 -9.48 -9.76 3.32
CA LYS A 47 -9.63 -10.28 4.68
C LYS A 47 -10.94 -11.07 4.87
N ARG A 48 -12.01 -10.69 4.15
CA ARG A 48 -13.29 -11.39 4.17
C ARG A 48 -13.22 -12.72 3.41
N ASN A 49 -12.48 -12.76 2.31
CA ASN A 49 -12.23 -13.99 1.55
C ASN A 49 -11.39 -14.99 2.36
N ASP A 50 -10.32 -14.53 3.01
CA ASP A 50 -9.50 -15.39 3.87
C ASP A 50 -10.33 -16.00 5.00
N TYR A 51 -11.18 -15.20 5.65
CA TYR A 51 -12.08 -15.69 6.71
C TYR A 51 -13.13 -16.70 6.19
N ALA A 52 -13.70 -16.47 5.01
CA ALA A 52 -14.64 -17.40 4.38
C ALA A 52 -13.98 -18.73 3.99
N LEU A 53 -12.75 -18.68 3.48
CA LEU A 53 -11.95 -19.85 3.13
C LEU A 53 -11.57 -20.68 4.37
N ASP A 54 -11.21 -20.02 5.48
CA ASP A 54 -10.90 -20.71 6.73
C ASP A 54 -12.12 -21.43 7.33
N ILE A 55 -13.31 -20.80 7.30
CA ILE A 55 -14.56 -21.46 7.72
C ILE A 55 -14.85 -22.68 6.85
N LEU A 56 -14.67 -22.57 5.53
CA LEU A 56 -14.89 -23.67 4.60
C LEU A 56 -13.96 -24.85 4.88
N ARG A 57 -12.68 -24.57 5.16
CA ARG A 57 -11.67 -25.57 5.49
C ARG A 57 -11.97 -26.25 6.83
N GLU A 58 -12.44 -25.51 7.83
CA GLU A 58 -12.83 -26.06 9.13
C GLU A 58 -14.00 -27.03 9.01
N ARG A 59 -15.04 -26.68 8.24
CA ARG A 59 -16.20 -27.56 8.04
C ARG A 59 -15.88 -28.79 7.20
N TYR A 60 -14.98 -28.66 6.23
CA TYR A 60 -14.44 -29.81 5.50
C TYR A 60 -13.68 -30.76 6.45
N ALA A 61 -12.85 -30.24 7.35
CA ALA A 61 -12.14 -31.04 8.34
C ALA A 61 -13.10 -31.72 9.36
N LYS A 62 -14.24 -31.08 9.65
CA LYS A 62 -15.32 -31.68 10.45
C LYS A 62 -16.12 -32.74 9.68
N GLY A 63 -15.92 -32.88 8.36
CA GLY A 63 -16.68 -33.79 7.51
C GLY A 63 -18.13 -33.34 7.28
N GLU A 64 -18.47 -32.09 7.59
CA GLU A 64 -19.81 -31.53 7.38
C GLU A 64 -20.08 -31.22 5.89
N ILE A 65 -19.02 -31.13 5.08
CA ILE A 65 -19.08 -30.82 3.66
C ILE A 65 -18.19 -31.80 2.89
N ASP A 66 -18.67 -32.23 1.72
CA ASP A 66 -17.92 -33.11 0.83
C ASP A 66 -16.82 -32.35 0.05
N VAL A 67 -15.81 -33.09 -0.44
CA VAL A 67 -14.72 -32.59 -1.30
C VAL A 67 -15.26 -31.81 -2.50
N GLU A 68 -16.33 -32.29 -3.15
CA GLU A 68 -16.87 -31.67 -4.36
C GLU A 68 -17.49 -30.30 -4.06
N GLU A 69 -18.21 -30.21 -2.93
CA GLU A 69 -18.83 -28.96 -2.50
C GLU A 69 -17.80 -27.96 -1.97
N PHE A 70 -16.75 -28.43 -1.29
CA PHE A 70 -15.61 -27.60 -0.89
C PHE A 70 -14.93 -26.96 -2.11
N ASN A 71 -14.63 -27.75 -3.14
CA ASN A 71 -13.96 -27.24 -4.34
C ASN A 71 -14.80 -26.23 -5.12
N ARG A 72 -16.11 -26.48 -5.29
CA ARG A 72 -17.02 -25.52 -5.94
C ARG A 72 -17.05 -24.17 -5.23
N ARG A 73 -17.20 -24.18 -3.90
CA ARG A 73 -17.26 -22.94 -3.10
C ARG A 73 -15.91 -22.22 -3.03
N LYS A 74 -14.80 -22.96 -3.05
CA LYS A 74 -13.45 -22.39 -3.10
C LYS A 74 -13.20 -21.67 -4.43
N GLU A 75 -13.61 -22.23 -5.56
CA GLU A 75 -13.50 -21.54 -6.86
C GLU A 75 -14.34 -20.26 -6.90
N ASP A 76 -15.57 -20.30 -6.37
CA ASP A 76 -16.44 -19.13 -6.31
C ASP A 76 -15.86 -17.99 -5.44
N LEU A 77 -15.12 -18.33 -4.37
CA LEU A 77 -14.45 -17.34 -3.50
C LEU A 77 -13.14 -16.81 -4.08
N LEU A 78 -12.47 -17.57 -4.95
CA LEU A 78 -11.21 -17.16 -5.60
C LEU A 78 -11.42 -16.38 -6.89
N ARG A 79 -12.67 -16.32 -7.38
CA ARG A 79 -13.08 -15.58 -8.58
C ARG A 79 -13.25 -14.09 -8.30
#